data_AF-A0A0H2ZR65-F1
#
_entry.id   AF-A0A0H2ZR65-F1
#
_cell.length_a   1.000
_cell.length_b   1.000
_cell.length_c   1.000
_cell.angle_alpha   90.00
_cell.angle_beta   90.00
_cell.angle_gamma   90.00
#
_symmetry.space_group_name_H-M   'P 1'
#
loop_
_entity.id
_entity.type
_entity.pdbx_description
1 polymer ?
#
loop_
_entity_poly.entity_id
_entity_poly.type
_entity_poly.pdbx_seq_one_letter_code
_entity_poly.pdbx_strand_id
1 'polypeptide(L)'
;MDNGTFIADVTVSSVAPCDPPPGFGYTREGTYKGFPGSTVDRADVTIRAIRVPNPYILATVFSFNGVTPNADAYKPRASDAPDALDNVLVNAPNGAIVRGGVYWDAYRDPVSNVVLLDKKTGYHLAQWNL
;
A
#
# COMPACT_ATOMS: atom_id res chain seq x y z
N MET A 1 8.99 7.21 11.37
CA MET A 1 8.68 6.03 12.21
C MET A 1 9.99 5.36 12.62
N ASP A 2 10.11 4.96 13.89
CA ASP A 2 11.20 4.13 14.41
C ASP A 2 10.59 2.89 15.09
N ASN A 3 10.99 1.68 14.66
CA ASN A 3 10.49 0.42 15.23
C ASN A 3 11.52 -0.30 16.11
N GLY A 4 12.64 0.36 16.43
CA GLY A 4 13.79 -0.21 17.13
C GLY A 4 14.75 -1.03 16.24
N THR A 5 14.33 -1.39 15.03
CA THR A 5 15.17 -2.09 14.03
C THR A 5 15.56 -1.19 12.86
N PHE A 6 14.66 -0.30 12.42
CA PHE A 6 14.93 0.67 11.37
C PHE A 6 14.16 1.98 11.57
N ILE A 7 14.61 3.02 10.87
CA ILE A 7 13.99 4.34 10.82
C ILE A 7 13.64 4.66 9.37
N ALA A 8 12.39 5.03 9.13
CA ALA A 8 11.93 5.50 7.82
C ALA A 8 10.89 6.61 7.97
N ASP A 9 10.93 7.57 7.04
CA ASP A 9 9.84 8.51 6.84
C ASP A 9 8.92 7.96 5.76
N VAL A 10 7.61 8.04 6.01
CA VAL A 10 6.58 7.53 5.10
C VAL A 10 5.56 8.63 4.89
N THR A 11 5.20 8.86 3.64
CA THR A 11 4.15 9.79 3.25
C THR A 11 3.21 9.08 2.30
N VAL A 12 1.92 9.15 2.60
CA VAL A 12 0.85 8.80 1.68
C VAL A 12 0.20 10.10 1.23
N SER A 13 0.25 10.40 -0.07
CA SER A 13 -0.15 11.72 -0.58
C SER A 13 -1.60 11.79 -1.05
N SER A 14 -2.17 10.67 -1.45
CA SER A 14 -3.47 10.59 -2.10
C SER A 14 -3.99 9.17 -2.05
N VAL A 15 -5.31 9.02 -2.06
CA VAL A 15 -6.01 7.78 -2.39
C VAL A 15 -7.15 8.09 -3.35
N ALA A 16 -7.29 7.30 -4.41
CA ALA A 16 -8.36 7.48 -5.38
C ALA A 16 -8.67 6.17 -6.12
N PRO A 17 -9.89 6.02 -6.67
CA PRO A 17 -10.19 5.00 -7.65
C PRO A 17 -9.28 5.12 -8.87
N CYS A 18 -8.87 3.99 -9.41
CA CYS A 18 -8.07 3.90 -10.62
C CYS A 18 -8.47 2.70 -11.49
N ASP A 19 -7.97 2.68 -12.71
CA ASP A 19 -8.10 1.51 -13.57
C ASP A 19 -7.28 0.33 -12.98
N PRO A 20 -7.78 -0.92 -13.08
CA PRO A 20 -7.06 -2.08 -12.60
C PRO A 20 -5.68 -2.19 -13.26
N PRO A 21 -4.58 -2.25 -12.48
CA PRO A 21 -3.25 -2.40 -13.05
C PRO A 21 -3.06 -3.79 -13.69
N PRO A 22 -2.02 -3.97 -14.53
CA PRO A 22 -1.61 -5.29 -14.98
C PRO A 22 -1.42 -6.27 -13.80
N GLY A 23 -1.72 -7.55 -14.01
CA GLY A 23 -1.57 -8.59 -12.97
C GLY A 23 -2.64 -8.59 -11.86
N PHE A 24 -3.51 -7.58 -11.78
CA PHE A 24 -4.54 -7.52 -10.73
C PHE A 24 -5.63 -8.62 -10.90
N GLY A 25 -5.90 -9.10 -12.12
CA GLY A 25 -6.83 -10.19 -12.41
C GLY A 25 -7.95 -9.82 -13.39
N TYR A 26 -8.80 -10.80 -13.74
CA TYR A 26 -9.90 -10.68 -14.70
C TYR A 26 -11.08 -9.84 -14.16
N THR A 27 -11.54 -8.87 -14.97
CA THR A 27 -12.80 -8.13 -14.81
C THR A 27 -13.99 -9.00 -15.20
N ARG A 28 -14.96 -9.22 -14.32
CA ARG A 28 -16.23 -9.87 -14.70
C ARG A 28 -17.22 -8.76 -15.12
N GLU A 29 -17.61 -8.75 -16.39
CA GLU A 29 -18.62 -7.82 -16.92
C GLU A 29 -18.35 -6.35 -16.60
N GLY A 30 -17.14 -5.86 -16.88
CA GLY A 30 -16.79 -4.44 -16.68
C GLY A 30 -16.68 -4.01 -15.22
N THR A 31 -16.82 -4.92 -14.26
CA THR A 31 -16.61 -4.68 -12.85
C THR A 31 -15.43 -5.52 -12.36
N TYR A 32 -14.58 -4.94 -11.51
CA TYR A 32 -13.57 -5.73 -10.82
C TYR A 32 -14.25 -6.77 -9.93
N LYS A 33 -13.58 -7.87 -9.61
CA LYS A 33 -14.10 -9.07 -8.93
C LYS A 33 -14.81 -8.74 -7.60
N GLY A 34 -16.06 -8.31 -7.66
CA GLY A 34 -16.80 -7.85 -6.50
C GLY A 34 -18.23 -7.41 -6.82
N PHE A 35 -18.93 -6.97 -5.79
CA PHE A 35 -20.31 -6.50 -5.84
C PHE A 35 -20.44 -5.26 -6.75
N PRO A 36 -21.65 -4.91 -7.23
CA PRO A 36 -21.88 -3.65 -7.92
C PRO A 36 -21.28 -2.47 -7.13
N GLY A 37 -20.47 -1.64 -7.78
CA GLY A 37 -19.75 -0.52 -7.13
C GLY A 37 -18.33 -0.84 -6.67
N SER A 38 -17.83 -2.06 -6.90
CA SER A 38 -16.43 -2.40 -6.62
C SER A 38 -15.48 -1.62 -7.53
N THR A 39 -14.43 -1.07 -6.94
CA THR A 39 -13.39 -0.30 -7.62
C THR A 39 -12.00 -0.82 -7.25
N VAL A 40 -11.01 -0.51 -8.08
CA VAL A 40 -9.61 -0.65 -7.67
C VAL A 40 -9.18 0.72 -7.16
N ASP A 41 -8.73 0.77 -5.91
CA ASP A 41 -8.20 2.01 -5.34
C ASP A 41 -6.69 1.96 -5.31
N ARG A 42 -6.07 3.11 -5.55
CA ARG A 42 -4.62 3.31 -5.47
C ARG A 42 -4.29 4.41 -4.49
N ALA A 43 -3.26 4.20 -3.68
CA ALA A 43 -2.58 5.28 -2.97
C ALA A 43 -1.14 5.48 -3.45
N ASP A 44 -0.72 6.75 -3.51
CA ASP A 44 0.66 7.11 -3.81
C ASP A 44 1.47 7.23 -2.53
N VAL A 45 2.56 6.45 -2.46
CA VAL A 45 3.40 6.33 -1.28
C VAL A 45 4.82 6.74 -1.60
N THR A 46 5.39 7.61 -0.76
CA THR A 46 6.81 7.96 -0.77
C THR A 46 7.45 7.50 0.54
N ILE A 47 8.57 6.80 0.45
CA ILE A 47 9.32 6.30 1.61
C ILE A 47 10.76 6.76 1.51
N ARG A 48 11.27 7.33 2.60
CA ARG A 48 12.69 7.63 2.79
C ARG A 48 13.27 6.67 3.81
N ALA A 49 14.22 5.84 3.39
CA ALA A 49 14.96 4.96 4.27
C ALA A 49 16.04 5.77 5.03
N ILE A 50 15.81 6.09 6.30
CA ILE A 50 16.74 6.92 7.10
C ILE A 50 17.83 6.07 7.77
N ARG A 51 17.46 4.89 8.25
CA ARG A 51 18.39 3.93 8.84
C ARG A 51 17.79 2.55 8.70
N VAL A 52 18.33 1.74 7.79
CA VAL A 52 17.88 0.36 7.56
C VAL A 52 19.07 -0.59 7.70
N PRO A 53 18.92 -1.75 8.38
CA PRO A 53 19.99 -2.73 8.53
C PRO A 53 20.33 -3.47 7.23
N ASN A 54 19.37 -3.54 6.30
CA ASN A 54 19.56 -4.06 4.96
C ASN A 54 18.53 -3.43 3.99
N PRO A 55 18.78 -3.43 2.66
CA PRO A 55 17.93 -2.73 1.69
C PRO A 55 16.51 -3.27 1.53
N TYR A 56 16.25 -4.52 1.92
CA TYR A 56 14.95 -5.18 1.68
C TYR A 56 14.06 -5.21 2.92
N ILE A 57 14.52 -4.74 4.09
CA ILE A 57 13.80 -4.85 5.36
C ILE A 57 12.40 -4.23 5.28
N LEU A 58 12.27 -3.09 4.63
CA LEU A 58 11.00 -2.34 4.52
C LEU A 58 9.95 -3.17 3.75
N ALA A 59 10.34 -3.87 2.68
CA ALA A 59 9.45 -4.78 1.95
C ALA A 59 8.94 -5.96 2.79
N THR A 60 9.72 -6.38 3.80
CA THR A 60 9.34 -7.50 4.67
C THR A 60 8.43 -7.08 5.82
N VAL A 61 8.43 -5.80 6.17
CA VAL A 61 7.73 -5.28 7.36
C VAL A 61 6.52 -4.44 6.98
N PHE A 62 6.58 -3.64 5.92
CA PHE A 62 5.48 -2.75 5.59
C PHE A 62 4.32 -3.47 4.91
N SER A 63 3.11 -3.19 5.39
CA SER A 63 1.85 -3.51 4.74
C SER A 63 0.93 -2.30 4.83
N PHE A 64 0.50 -1.78 3.70
CA PHE A 64 -0.38 -0.61 3.62
C PHE A 64 -1.81 -1.09 3.40
N ASN A 65 -2.63 -1.09 4.44
CA ASN A 65 -4.05 -1.45 4.33
C ASN A 65 -4.90 -0.21 4.02
N GLY A 66 -5.82 -0.35 3.08
CA GLY A 66 -6.86 0.63 2.83
C GLY A 66 -8.03 0.40 3.78
N VAL A 67 -8.50 1.44 4.45
CA VAL A 67 -9.61 1.37 5.42
C VAL A 67 -10.71 2.31 4.95
N THR A 68 -11.92 1.79 4.93
CA THR A 68 -13.15 2.52 4.56
C THR A 68 -13.65 3.38 5.73
N PRO A 69 -14.59 4.32 5.49
CA PRO A 69 -15.23 5.08 6.56
C PRO A 69 -15.96 4.18 7.58
N ASN A 70 -16.41 3.00 7.16
CA ASN A 70 -17.13 2.02 7.96
C ASN A 70 -16.22 0.99 8.64
N ALA A 71 -14.90 1.23 8.65
CA ALA A 71 -13.88 0.39 9.26
C ALA A 71 -13.66 -1.01 8.63
N ASP A 72 -14.19 -1.26 7.42
CA ASP A 72 -13.73 -2.38 6.61
C ASP A 72 -12.30 -2.13 6.13
N ALA A 73 -11.43 -3.13 6.25
CA ALA A 73 -10.02 -3.03 5.86
C ALA A 73 -9.66 -3.97 4.70
N TYR A 74 -9.07 -3.39 3.65
CA TYR A 74 -8.57 -4.09 2.48
C TYR A 74 -7.06 -4.30 2.58
N LYS A 75 -6.62 -5.53 2.34
CA LYS A 75 -5.19 -5.85 2.26
C LYS A 75 -4.62 -5.37 0.93
N PRO A 76 -3.38 -4.83 0.90
CA PRO A 76 -2.74 -4.46 -0.34
C PRO A 76 -2.62 -5.69 -1.23
N ARG A 77 -2.81 -5.50 -2.53
CA ARG A 77 -2.69 -6.55 -3.52
C ARG A 77 -1.50 -6.30 -4.43
N ALA A 78 -0.80 -7.39 -4.74
CA ALA A 78 0.25 -7.38 -5.74
C ALA A 78 -0.32 -7.01 -7.11
N SER A 79 0.46 -6.27 -7.87
CA SER A 79 0.20 -5.95 -9.28
C SER A 79 1.50 -6.02 -10.05
N ASP A 80 1.39 -6.18 -11.37
CA ASP A 80 2.50 -6.08 -12.30
C ASP A 80 2.68 -4.64 -12.81
N ALA A 81 2.10 -3.65 -12.11
CA ALA A 81 2.34 -2.25 -12.42
C ALA A 81 3.84 -1.94 -12.23
N PRO A 82 4.48 -1.22 -13.17
CA PRO A 82 5.89 -0.90 -13.08
C PRO A 82 6.22 -0.03 -11.85
N ASP A 83 5.25 0.73 -11.37
CA ASP A 83 5.33 1.59 -10.20
C ASP A 83 4.72 0.96 -8.94
N ALA A 84 4.41 -0.34 -8.93
CA ALA A 84 3.95 -1.01 -7.72
C ALA A 84 5.00 -0.90 -6.60
N LEU A 85 4.56 -0.46 -5.41
CA LEU A 85 5.47 -0.16 -4.30
C LEU A 85 6.32 -1.37 -3.88
N ASP A 86 5.74 -2.57 -3.94
CA ASP A 86 6.46 -3.82 -3.64
C ASP A 86 7.67 -4.03 -4.56
N ASN A 87 7.59 -3.62 -5.84
CA ASN A 87 8.69 -3.77 -6.80
C ASN A 87 9.89 -2.86 -6.49
N VAL A 88 9.64 -1.69 -5.90
CA VAL A 88 10.71 -0.73 -5.58
C VAL A 88 11.25 -0.90 -4.16
N LEU A 89 10.45 -1.45 -3.23
CA LEU A 89 10.84 -1.61 -1.83
C LEU A 89 11.84 -2.76 -1.59
N VAL A 90 11.94 -3.73 -2.50
CA VAL A 90 12.87 -4.87 -2.36
C VAL A 90 14.35 -4.45 -2.35
N ASN A 91 14.66 -3.22 -2.77
CA ASN A 91 16.03 -2.70 -2.77
C ASN A 91 16.08 -1.19 -2.43
N ALA A 92 15.68 -0.83 -1.20
CA ALA A 92 15.74 0.52 -0.66
C ALA A 92 16.90 0.66 0.34
N PRO A 93 18.14 0.94 -0.11
CA PRO A 93 19.28 1.11 0.79
C PRO A 93 19.17 2.36 1.67
N ASN A 94 20.05 2.47 2.66
CA ASN A 94 20.07 3.62 3.55
C ASN A 94 20.27 4.94 2.77
N GLY A 95 19.45 5.95 3.07
CA GLY A 95 19.40 7.23 2.36
C GLY A 95 18.51 7.24 1.11
N ALA A 96 18.01 6.08 0.65
CA ALA A 96 17.17 6.00 -0.53
C ALA A 96 15.79 6.65 -0.32
N ILE A 97 15.26 7.20 -1.41
CA ILE A 97 13.87 7.63 -1.52
C ILE A 97 13.23 6.77 -2.60
N VAL A 98 12.21 6.00 -2.22
CA VAL A 98 11.42 5.17 -3.14
C VAL A 98 10.00 5.69 -3.20
N ARG A 99 9.36 5.51 -4.36
CA ARG A 99 7.99 5.95 -4.62
C ARG A 99 7.25 4.87 -5.38
N GLY A 100 5.98 4.68 -5.08
CA GLY A 100 5.16 3.72 -5.80
C GLY A 100 3.70 3.74 -5.37
N GLY A 101 2.89 3.00 -6.12
CA GLY A 101 1.48 2.78 -5.87
C GLY A 101 1.25 1.56 -4.98
N VAL A 102 0.34 1.69 -4.03
CA VAL A 102 -0.30 0.57 -3.33
C VAL A 102 -1.72 0.44 -3.86
N TYR A 103 -2.15 -0.78 -4.15
CA TYR A 103 -3.44 -1.04 -4.77
C TYR A 103 -4.31 -1.95 -3.90
N TRP A 104 -5.62 -1.69 -3.90
CA TRP A 104 -6.62 -2.49 -3.20
C TRP A 104 -7.79 -2.85 -4.11
N ASP A 105 -8.41 -3.98 -3.80
CA ASP A 105 -9.72 -4.36 -4.32
C ASP A 105 -10.80 -3.81 -3.36
N ALA A 106 -11.30 -2.62 -3.66
CA ALA A 106 -12.29 -1.92 -2.84
C ALA A 106 -13.70 -2.38 -3.25
N TYR A 107 -14.18 -3.45 -2.60
CA TYR A 107 -15.40 -4.15 -3.00
C TYR A 107 -16.68 -3.75 -2.24
N ARG A 108 -16.59 -2.85 -1.24
CA ARG A 108 -17.76 -2.33 -0.50
C ARG A 108 -17.85 -0.83 -0.57
N ASP A 109 -16.82 -0.15 -0.09
CA ASP A 109 -16.73 1.30 -0.03
C ASP A 109 -15.32 1.74 -0.46
N PRO A 110 -15.15 2.96 -0.99
CA PRO A 110 -13.83 3.50 -1.29
C PRO A 110 -12.95 3.60 -0.05
N VAL A 111 -11.64 3.47 -0.25
CA VAL A 111 -10.64 3.71 0.80
C VAL A 111 -10.62 5.19 1.15
N SER A 112 -10.76 5.50 2.45
CA SER A 112 -10.66 6.86 2.99
C SER A 112 -9.45 7.05 3.90
N ASN A 113 -8.89 5.95 4.42
CA ASN A 113 -7.72 6.00 5.28
C ASN A 113 -6.73 4.93 4.84
N VAL A 114 -5.44 5.24 4.94
CA VAL A 114 -4.38 4.25 4.75
C VAL A 114 -3.71 4.01 6.08
N VAL A 115 -3.57 2.73 6.43
CA VAL A 115 -2.90 2.32 7.66
C VAL A 115 -1.67 1.52 7.30
N LEU A 116 -0.52 1.96 7.81
CA LEU A 116 0.70 1.17 7.77
C LEU A 116 0.72 0.21 8.95
N LEU A 117 0.82 -1.07 8.62
CA LEU A 117 0.94 -2.19 9.54
C LEU A 117 2.32 -2.81 9.46
N ASP A 118 2.77 -3.38 10.57
CA ASP A 118 3.80 -4.40 10.57
C ASP A 118 3.20 -5.71 10.04
N LYS A 119 3.74 -6.22 8.93
CA LYS A 119 3.24 -7.39 8.21
C LYS A 119 3.31 -8.69 9.03
N LYS A 120 4.25 -8.78 9.98
CA LYS A 120 4.45 -9.99 10.79
C LYS A 120 3.53 -10.00 12.00
N THR A 121 3.38 -8.86 12.65
CA THR A 121 2.70 -8.74 13.95
C THR A 121 1.29 -8.18 13.83
N GLY A 122 0.98 -7.45 12.76
CA GLY A 122 -0.27 -6.71 12.60
C GLY A 122 -0.36 -5.43 13.44
N TYR A 123 0.74 -4.96 14.04
CA TYR A 123 0.72 -3.70 14.79
C TYR A 123 0.54 -2.49 13.88
N HIS A 124 -0.33 -1.55 14.29
CA HIS A 124 -0.41 -0.22 13.67
C HIS A 124 0.90 0.54 13.89
N LEU A 125 1.52 0.96 12.78
CA LEU A 125 2.73 1.75 12.78
C LEU A 125 2.44 3.22 12.50
N ALA A 126 1.49 3.51 11.62
CA ALA A 126 1.03 4.85 11.26
C ALA A 126 -0.32 4.80 10.53
N GLN A 127 -1.00 5.94 10.46
CA GLN A 127 -2.25 6.12 9.72
C GLN A 127 -2.28 7.49 9.05
N TRP A 128 -2.85 7.54 7.84
CA TRP A 128 -3.15 8.75 7.08
C TRP A 128 -4.64 8.78 6.77
N ASN A 129 -5.31 9.86 7.14
CA ASN A 129 -6.71 10.13 6.78
C ASN A 129 -6.68 11.05 5.57
N LEU A 130 -7.32 10.65 4.47
CA LEU A 130 -7.16 11.25 3.15
C LEU A 130 -8.50 11.74 2.59
#